data_AF-A0A7X8MHR1-F1
#
_entry.id   AF-A0A7X8MHR1-F1
#
_cell.length_a   1.000
_cell.length_b   1.000
_cell.length_c   1.000
_cell.angle_alpha   90.00
_cell.angle_beta   90.00
_cell.angle_gamma   90.00
#
_symmetry.space_group_name_H-M   'P 1'
#
loop_
_entity.id
_entity.type
_entity.pdbx_description
1 polymer ?
#
loop_
_entity_poly.entity_id
_entity_poly.type
_entity_poly.pdbx_seq_one_letter_code
_entity_poly.pdbx_strand_id
1 'polypeptide(L)'
;KGRVRVEDIVNYFIEFYSDWKDKGLVVEKKNSIFCKEGYTRKEVERNIFANPFRHFEDMRFMRRCREIEYVEFNRHVFRKLTKDDIDWIIEHCDKKLEEYYSRDIFKK
;
A
#
# COMPACT_ATOMS: atom_id res chain seq x y z
N LYS A 1 -8.21 0.06 16.11
CA LYS A 1 -7.14 1.04 16.44
C LYS A 1 -6.50 1.47 15.14
N GLY A 2 -6.35 2.76 14.86
CA GLY A 2 -5.80 3.25 13.58
C GLY A 2 -4.28 3.13 13.47
N ARG A 3 -3.71 1.96 13.79
CA ARG A 3 -2.27 1.68 13.73
C ARG A 3 -1.99 0.25 13.27
N VAL A 4 -0.87 0.02 12.60
CA VAL A 4 -0.42 -1.27 12.06
C VAL A 4 1.11 -1.36 12.10
N ARG A 5 1.68 -2.57 12.24
CA ARG A 5 3.15 -2.73 12.21
C ARG A 5 3.67 -2.51 10.80
N VAL A 6 4.86 -1.96 10.69
CA VAL A 6 5.56 -1.84 9.40
C VAL A 6 5.75 -3.23 8.77
N GLU A 7 6.11 -4.23 9.58
CA GLU A 7 6.28 -5.61 9.13
C GLU A 7 5.01 -6.18 8.49
N ASP A 8 3.85 -5.95 9.10
CA ASP A 8 2.57 -6.44 8.58
C ASP A 8 2.24 -5.81 7.21
N ILE A 9 2.52 -4.50 7.05
CA ILE A 9 2.35 -3.83 5.75
C ILE A 9 3.31 -4.40 4.71
N VAL A 10 4.58 -4.60 5.07
CA VAL A 10 5.59 -5.15 4.15
C VAL A 10 5.20 -6.58 3.72
N ASN A 11 4.75 -7.42 4.66
CA ASN A 11 4.25 -8.76 4.36
C ASN A 11 3.06 -8.71 3.42
N TYR A 12 2.07 -7.86 3.70
CA TYR A 12 0.90 -7.70 2.84
C TYR A 12 1.28 -7.37 1.37
N PHE A 13 2.22 -6.43 1.15
CA PHE A 13 2.67 -6.08 -0.20
C PHE A 13 3.40 -7.25 -0.87
N ILE A 14 4.26 -7.97 -0.16
CA ILE A 14 5.00 -9.12 -0.70
C ILE A 14 4.03 -10.24 -1.09
N GLU A 15 3.10 -10.59 -0.21
CA GLU A 15 2.09 -11.63 -0.43
C GLU A 15 1.20 -11.26 -1.62
N PHE A 16 0.68 -10.03 -1.65
CA PHE A 16 -0.17 -9.55 -2.74
C PHE A 16 0.49 -9.72 -4.11
N TYR A 17 1.72 -9.23 -4.29
CA TYR A 17 2.39 -9.30 -5.59
C TYR A 17 2.93 -10.69 -5.93
N SER A 18 3.29 -11.50 -4.93
CA SER A 18 3.71 -12.89 -5.13
C SER A 18 2.54 -13.75 -5.62
N ASP A 19 1.37 -13.63 -4.99
CA ASP A 19 0.15 -14.33 -5.40
C ASP A 19 -0.25 -14.00 -6.84
N TRP A 20 -0.09 -12.74 -7.24
CA TRP A 20 -0.38 -12.30 -8.62
C TRP A 20 0.60 -12.89 -9.62
N LYS A 21 1.89 -12.93 -9.26
CA LYS A 21 2.93 -13.54 -10.07
C LYS A 21 2.67 -15.04 -10.26
N ASP A 22 2.31 -15.74 -9.19
CA ASP A 22 2.03 -17.18 -9.19
C ASP A 22 0.79 -17.52 -10.02
N LYS A 23 -0.20 -16.62 -10.06
CA LYS A 23 -1.38 -16.72 -10.94
C LYS A 23 -1.11 -16.34 -12.41
N GLY A 24 0.12 -15.94 -12.75
CA GLY A 24 0.49 -15.48 -14.09
C GLY A 24 -0.17 -14.16 -14.50
N LEU A 25 -0.68 -13.40 -13.52
CA LEU A 25 -1.28 -12.08 -13.72
C LEU A 25 -0.19 -11.02 -13.88
N VAL A 26 -0.55 -9.89 -14.49
CA VAL A 26 0.39 -8.77 -14.63
C VAL A 26 0.52 -8.06 -13.29
N VAL A 27 1.68 -8.23 -12.64
CA VAL A 27 1.99 -7.77 -11.28
C VAL A 27 1.99 -6.24 -11.17
N GLU A 28 2.79 -5.57 -11.99
CA GLU A 28 2.93 -4.12 -12.05
C GLU A 28 3.61 -3.73 -13.37
N LYS A 29 3.80 -2.44 -13.63
CA LYS A 29 4.64 -1.86 -14.68
C LYS A 29 6.02 -2.49 -14.62
N LYS A 30 6.63 -2.64 -15.80
CA LYS A 30 7.94 -3.28 -15.99
C LYS A 30 9.06 -2.67 -15.12
N ASN A 31 8.98 -1.39 -14.78
CA ASN A 31 9.98 -0.68 -13.97
C ASN A 31 9.75 -0.79 -12.45
N SER A 32 8.64 -1.39 -12.01
CA SER A 32 8.36 -1.61 -10.60
C SER A 32 9.37 -2.55 -9.96
N ILE A 33 9.66 -2.34 -8.68
CA ILE A 33 10.53 -3.24 -7.91
C ILE A 33 9.93 -4.65 -7.80
N PHE A 34 8.60 -4.77 -7.80
CA PHE A 34 7.88 -6.04 -7.66
C PHE A 34 7.98 -6.92 -8.91
N CYS A 35 8.42 -6.34 -10.04
CA CYS A 35 8.71 -7.07 -11.27
C CYS A 35 10.18 -7.55 -11.35
N LYS A 36 11.04 -7.15 -10.41
CA LYS A 36 12.44 -7.58 -10.38
C LYS A 36 12.57 -8.93 -9.68
N GLU A 37 13.48 -9.76 -10.15
CA GLU A 37 13.86 -10.98 -9.44
C GLU A 37 14.73 -10.63 -8.22
N GLY A 38 14.45 -11.27 -7.08
CA GLY A 38 15.29 -11.18 -5.88
C GLY A 38 15.27 -9.83 -5.15
N TYR A 39 14.21 -9.02 -5.28
CA TYR A 39 14.08 -7.81 -4.46
C TYR A 39 14.08 -8.17 -2.96
N THR A 40 14.60 -7.26 -2.15
CA THR A 40 14.72 -7.43 -0.71
C THR A 40 13.53 -6.82 0.03
N ARG A 41 13.23 -7.33 1.24
CA ARG A 41 12.23 -6.72 2.13
C ARG A 41 12.50 -5.24 2.40
N LYS A 42 13.78 -4.86 2.47
CA LYS A 42 14.20 -3.46 2.68
C LYS A 42 13.88 -2.57 1.48
N GLU A 43 13.94 -3.10 0.26
CA GLU A 43 13.52 -2.36 -0.94
C GLU A 43 12.00 -2.18 -0.98
N VAL A 44 11.23 -3.21 -0.60
CA VAL A 44 9.77 -3.12 -0.47
C VAL A 44 9.38 -2.05 0.55
N GLU A 45 9.99 -2.09 1.74
CA GLU A 45 9.76 -1.10 2.79
C GLU A 45 10.07 0.33 2.30
N ARG A 46 11.22 0.53 1.65
CA ARG A 46 11.60 1.83 1.07
C ARG A 46 10.60 2.30 0.01
N ASN A 47 10.07 1.39 -0.80
CA ASN A 47 9.09 1.72 -1.83
C ASN A 47 7.74 2.13 -1.22
N ILE A 48 7.24 1.38 -0.23
CA ILE A 48 5.99 1.69 0.48
C ILE A 48 6.04 3.10 1.10
N PHE A 49 7.15 3.43 1.78
CA PHE A 49 7.30 4.72 2.45
C PHE A 49 7.82 5.85 1.56
N ALA A 50 7.97 5.60 0.26
CA ALA A 50 8.17 6.65 -0.73
C ALA A 50 6.82 7.32 -1.06
N ASN A 51 6.64 7.77 -2.30
CA ASN A 51 5.35 8.30 -2.75
C ASN A 51 4.41 7.14 -3.10
N PRO A 52 3.14 7.13 -2.62
CA PRO A 52 2.42 8.28 -2.06
C PRO A 52 2.46 8.42 -0.53
N PHE A 53 2.97 7.45 0.24
CA PHE A 53 2.94 7.49 1.71
C PHE A 53 3.55 8.77 2.27
N ARG A 54 4.70 9.19 1.73
CA ARG A 54 5.38 10.43 2.15
C ARG A 54 4.47 11.64 2.07
N HIS A 55 3.59 11.73 1.07
CA HIS A 55 2.63 12.83 0.97
C HIS A 55 1.58 12.77 2.08
N PHE A 56 1.07 11.58 2.42
CA PHE A 56 0.16 11.43 3.56
C PHE A 56 0.82 11.77 4.90
N GLU A 57 2.12 11.48 5.02
CA GLU A 57 2.92 11.87 6.18
C GLU A 57 3.14 13.38 6.26
N ASP A 58 3.54 14.01 5.14
CA ASP A 58 3.74 15.47 5.03
C ASP A 58 2.42 16.24 5.31
N MET A 59 1.28 15.72 4.84
CA MET A 59 -0.06 16.26 5.10
C MET A 59 -0.60 15.92 6.49
N ARG A 60 0.17 15.20 7.32
CA ARG A 60 -0.18 14.79 8.69
C ARG A 60 -1.43 13.91 8.78
N PHE A 61 -1.76 13.14 7.74
CA PHE A 61 -2.81 12.13 7.78
C PHE A 61 -2.35 10.84 8.44
N MET A 62 -1.10 10.47 8.21
CA MET A 62 -0.45 9.29 8.78
C MET A 62 0.92 9.67 9.34
N ARG A 63 1.49 8.80 10.17
CA ARG A 63 2.85 8.93 10.67
C ARG A 63 3.49 7.55 10.74
N ARG A 64 4.75 7.45 10.31
CA ARG A 64 5.59 6.29 10.62
C ARG A 64 6.43 6.57 11.87
N CYS A 65 6.24 5.76 12.91
CA CYS A 65 7.14 5.78 14.06
C CYS A 65 8.31 4.82 13.83
N ARG A 66 9.52 5.38 13.66
CA ARG A 66 10.73 4.62 13.29
C ARG A 66 11.31 3.78 14.43
N GLU A 67 11.05 4.17 15.68
CA GLU A 67 11.60 3.48 16.86
C GLU A 67 10.83 2.21 17.23
N ILE A 68 9.51 2.25 17.09
CA ILE A 68 8.61 1.13 17.43
C ILE A 68 8.09 0.38 16.20
N GLU A 69 8.45 0.85 15.00
CA GLU A 69 8.07 0.27 13.70
C GLU A 69 6.55 0.11 13.49
N TYR A 70 5.79 1.19 13.75
CA TYR A 70 4.36 1.27 13.43
C TYR A 70 4.07 2.41 12.46
N VAL A 71 3.02 2.22 11.64
CA VAL A 71 2.31 3.28 10.95
C VAL A 71 1.02 3.55 11.71
N GLU A 72 0.69 4.82 11.91
CA GLU A 72 -0.56 5.23 12.54
C GLU A 72 -1.24 6.36 11.78
N PHE A 73 -2.58 6.35 11.76
CA PHE A 73 -3.37 7.49 11.34
C PHE A 73 -3.30 8.59 12.39
N ASN A 74 -3.41 9.83 11.94
CA ASN A 74 -3.61 10.97 12.82
C ASN A 74 -4.86 10.75 13.67
N ARG A 75 -4.70 10.80 15.00
CA ARG A 75 -5.77 10.57 15.97
C ARG A 75 -7.00 11.46 15.75
N HIS A 76 -6.80 12.72 15.37
CA HIS A 76 -7.89 13.68 15.15
C HIS A 76 -8.69 13.39 13.89
N VAL A 77 -8.04 12.83 12.87
CA VAL A 77 -8.70 12.37 11.64
C VAL A 77 -9.41 11.04 11.90
N PHE A 78 -8.68 10.04 12.42
CA PHE A 78 -9.20 8.69 12.60
C PHE A 78 -10.43 8.64 13.53
N ARG A 79 -10.47 9.47 14.58
CA ARG A 79 -11.62 9.52 15.50
C ARG A 79 -12.90 10.07 14.84
N LYS A 80 -12.79 10.78 13.72
CA LYS A 80 -13.94 11.33 12.98
C LYS A 80 -14.48 10.36 11.93
N LEU A 81 -13.75 9.30 11.59
CA LEU A 81 -14.20 8.32 10.62
C LEU A 81 -15.29 7.45 11.24
N THR A 82 -16.44 7.44 10.59
CA THR A 82 -17.52 6.48 10.85
C THR A 82 -17.22 5.16 10.19
N LYS A 83 -18.04 4.14 10.46
CA LYS A 83 -17.95 2.87 9.75
C LYS A 83 -18.21 3.07 8.25
N ASP A 84 -19.22 3.85 7.90
CA ASP A 84 -19.58 4.14 6.51
C ASP A 84 -18.45 4.88 5.78
N ASP A 85 -17.73 5.79 6.45
CA ASP A 85 -16.55 6.43 5.86
C ASP A 85 -15.43 5.42 5.57
N ILE A 86 -15.21 4.47 6.47
CA ILE A 86 -14.19 3.43 6.30
C ILE A 86 -14.57 2.49 5.17
N ASP A 87 -15.83 2.04 5.14
CA ASP A 87 -16.36 1.15 4.11
C ASP A 87 -16.28 1.85 2.73
N TRP A 88 -16.63 3.14 2.66
CA TRP A 88 -16.48 3.94 1.44
C TRP A 88 -15.02 4.09 1.00
N ILE A 89 -14.08 4.31 1.93
CA ILE A 89 -12.64 4.40 1.61
C ILE A 89 -12.16 3.07 1.00
N ILE A 90 -12.56 1.94 1.58
CA ILE A 90 -12.18 0.61 1.09
C ILE A 90 -12.74 0.39 -0.32
N GLU A 91 -14.04 0.60 -0.52
CA GLU A 91 -14.69 0.46 -1.83
C GLU A 91 -14.04 1.38 -2.88
N HIS A 92 -13.70 2.61 -2.50
CA HIS A 92 -13.02 3.54 -3.38
C HIS A 92 -11.62 3.04 -3.77
N CYS A 93 -10.85 2.53 -2.81
CA CYS A 93 -9.52 1.96 -3.05
C CYS A 93 -9.59 0.74 -3.97
N ASP A 94 -10.54 -0.17 -3.75
CA ASP A 94 -10.74 -1.36 -4.58
C ASP A 94 -11.08 -0.98 -6.02
N LYS A 95 -12.01 -0.04 -6.20
CA LYS A 95 -12.33 0.50 -7.53
C LYS A 95 -11.11 1.15 -8.20
N LYS A 96 -10.27 1.87 -7.45
CA LYS A 96 -9.04 2.46 -8.01
C LYS A 96 -8.01 1.40 -8.42
N LEU A 97 -7.95 0.27 -7.73
CA LEU A 97 -7.13 -0.86 -8.16
C LEU A 97 -7.67 -1.47 -9.46
N GLU A 98 -8.99 -1.68 -9.57
CA GLU A 98 -9.60 -2.16 -10.82
C GLU A 98 -9.34 -1.20 -12.00
N GLU A 99 -9.56 0.10 -11.80
CA GLU A 99 -9.25 1.13 -12.79
C GLU A 99 -7.77 1.08 -13.19
N TYR A 100 -6.87 0.91 -12.22
CA TYR A 100 -5.43 0.83 -12.46
C TYR A 100 -5.07 -0.35 -13.36
N TYR A 101 -5.56 -1.55 -13.03
CA TYR A 101 -5.23 -2.76 -13.78
C TYR A 101 -6.00 -2.88 -15.11
N SER A 102 -7.07 -2.11 -15.31
CA SER A 102 -7.78 -2.03 -16.60
C SER A 102 -7.04 -1.22 -17.69
N ARG A 103 -5.94 -0.54 -17.33
CA ARG A 103 -5.15 0.27 -18.26
C ARG A 103 -4.50 -0.58 -19.36
N ASP A 104 -4.37 -0.02 -20.55
CA ASP A 104 -3.83 -0.72 -21.73
C ASP A 104 -2.40 -1.24 -21.54
N ILE A 105 -1.61 -0.61 -20.67
CA ILE A 105 -0.25 -1.07 -20.33
C ILE A 105 -0.21 -2.47 -19.71
N PHE A 106 -1.35 -2.96 -19.21
CA PHE A 106 -1.53 -4.28 -18.62
C PHE A 106 -2.30 -5.25 -19.52
N LYS A 107 -2.87 -4.75 -20.63
CA LYS A 107 -3.51 -5.60 -21.63
C LYS A 107 -2.41 -6.28 -22.45
N LYS A 108 -2.49 -7.60 -22.56
CA LYS A 108 -1.62 -8.40 -23.43
C LYS A 108 -2.04 -8.25 -24.88
#